data_AF-A0A4Q1QXY4-F1
#
_entry.id   AF-A0A4Q1QXY4-F1
#
_cell.length_a   1.000
_cell.length_b   1.000
_cell.length_c   1.000
_cell.angle_alpha   90.00
_cell.angle_beta   90.00
_cell.angle_gamma   90.00
#
_symmetry.space_group_name_H-M   'P 1'
#
loop_
_entity.id
_entity.type
_entity.pdbx_description
1 polymer ?
#
loop_
_entity_poly.entity_id
_entity_poly.type
_entity_poly.pdbx_seq_one_letter_code
_entity_poly.pdbx_strand_id
1 'polypeptide(L)'
;MVMQDGGTVDVRPGPDPGRAAPEHRDAYLLTGLCLALYAGALLAWTVCGIVQGDGSAWDFIEGLFNPGSAAAPSLLGPYEWAFTAAFLVIAGLALARRRLARSAALLSGFLLLAASLREGVGLCHAAYRHEYSNDPLGSWALATRGLGLVVALVVLCVMFPATERWRSARPAGRSAPAPEADWRRSSRICGVLFLLMGLARLGWVVADLTAADADALRYLRDAVDGSVLGTLDMSASAAFTTLGSVLVLLVLGVLAFRGRREVRGALLVFAAMELYLTVRTVVWLTVTDFFNQSVETTAGALSMATTAYGLAAMTSVVVLATGRGFGPYGGVRAEGFRTPAVGRNGGV
;
A
#
# COMPACT_ATOMS: atom_id res chain seq x y z
N MET A 1 4.44 32.72 58.60
CA MET A 1 3.29 31.98 58.02
C MET A 1 3.29 32.29 56.53
N VAL A 2 3.84 31.39 55.71
CA VAL A 2 4.09 31.61 54.28
C VAL A 2 3.14 30.72 53.50
N MET A 3 2.25 31.34 52.73
CA MET A 3 1.35 30.69 51.78
C MET A 3 2.18 30.10 50.64
N GLN A 4 2.06 28.79 50.40
CA GLN A 4 2.54 28.15 49.19
C GLN A 4 1.61 28.51 48.05
N ASP A 5 2.09 29.35 47.13
CA ASP A 5 1.41 29.67 45.89
C ASP A 5 1.22 28.42 45.01
N GLY A 6 0.03 28.38 44.41
CA GLY A 6 -0.46 27.29 43.58
C GLY A 6 0.48 26.92 42.45
N GLY A 7 1.14 25.77 42.60
CA GLY A 7 1.73 25.05 41.49
C GLY A 7 0.64 24.66 40.51
N THR A 8 0.46 25.48 39.49
CA THR A 8 -0.31 25.12 38.30
C THR A 8 0.39 23.92 37.67
N VAL A 9 -0.15 22.73 37.93
CA VAL A 9 0.27 21.49 37.29
C VAL A 9 -0.02 21.68 35.80
N ASP A 10 1.02 21.95 35.00
CA ASP A 10 0.95 21.96 33.53
C ASP A 10 0.70 20.52 33.07
N VAL A 11 -0.56 20.07 33.16
CA VAL A 11 -1.04 18.79 32.64
C VAL A 11 -1.07 18.92 31.12
N ARG A 12 0.11 18.91 30.50
CA ARG A 12 0.19 18.68 29.06
C ARG A 12 -0.27 17.23 28.83
N PRO A 13 -1.35 16.99 28.09
CA PRO A 13 -1.72 15.63 27.73
C PRO A 13 -0.51 14.97 27.09
N GLY A 14 -0.09 13.84 27.67
CA GLY A 14 1.07 13.10 27.19
C GLY A 14 0.94 12.80 25.70
N PRO A 15 2.06 12.69 24.97
CA PRO A 15 2.01 12.47 23.52
C PRO A 15 1.20 11.21 23.19
N ASP A 16 0.12 11.38 22.42
CA ASP A 16 -0.68 10.28 21.88
C ASP A 16 0.25 9.25 21.20
N PRO A 17 0.27 7.98 21.63
CA PRO A 17 1.24 6.99 21.14
C PRO A 17 1.11 6.68 19.64
N GLY A 18 -0.02 7.04 19.02
CA GLY A 18 -0.28 6.89 17.59
C GLY A 18 -0.01 8.14 16.73
N ARG A 19 0.31 9.29 17.34
CA ARG A 19 0.50 10.57 16.63
C ARG A 19 1.97 10.88 16.43
N ALA A 20 2.31 11.42 15.27
CA ALA A 20 3.67 11.80 14.91
C ALA A 20 4.20 12.91 15.83
N ALA A 21 5.53 12.97 15.97
CA ALA A 21 6.18 14.02 16.74
C ALA A 21 5.82 15.42 16.19
N PRO A 22 5.59 16.43 17.04
CA PRO A 22 5.20 17.77 16.60
C PRO A 22 6.25 18.42 15.70
N GLU A 23 7.53 18.05 15.85
CA GLU A 23 8.67 18.50 15.05
C GLU A 23 8.55 18.15 13.56
N HIS A 24 7.75 17.12 13.22
CA HIS A 24 7.54 16.69 11.83
C HIS A 24 6.17 17.11 11.29
N ARG A 25 5.45 18.02 11.97
CA ARG A 25 4.10 18.44 11.56
C ARG A 25 4.04 18.85 10.10
N ASP A 26 4.95 19.73 9.67
CA ASP A 26 4.92 20.31 8.34
C ASP A 26 5.21 19.26 7.27
N ALA A 27 6.08 18.31 7.59
CA ALA A 27 6.40 17.19 6.72
C ALA A 27 5.17 16.32 6.41
N TYR A 28 4.39 15.99 7.45
CA TYR A 28 3.16 15.21 7.31
C TYR A 28 2.05 15.98 6.59
N LEU A 29 1.89 17.27 6.87
CA LEU A 29 0.91 18.11 6.19
C LEU A 29 1.23 18.26 4.69
N LEU A 30 2.48 18.56 4.36
CA LEU A 30 2.92 18.70 2.97
C LEU A 30 2.74 17.39 2.20
N THR A 31 3.14 16.27 2.80
CA THR A 31 2.93 14.93 2.22
C THR A 31 1.45 14.65 1.97
N GLY A 32 0.60 14.97 2.95
CA GLY A 32 -0.85 14.79 2.81
C GLY A 32 -1.44 15.63 1.68
N LEU A 33 -1.05 16.90 1.58
CA LEU A 33 -1.51 17.80 0.53
C LEU A 33 -1.02 17.36 -0.86
N CYS A 34 0.26 17.00 -1.01
CA CYS A 34 0.82 16.53 -2.27
C CYS A 34 0.14 15.25 -2.77
N LEU A 35 -0.07 14.27 -1.89
CA LEU A 35 -0.76 13.03 -2.25
C LEU A 35 -2.24 13.24 -2.55
N ALA A 36 -2.93 14.11 -1.80
CA ALA A 36 -4.31 14.47 -2.08
C ALA A 36 -4.47 15.18 -3.42
N LEU A 37 -3.55 16.09 -3.74
CA LEU A 37 -3.55 16.83 -5.01
C LEU A 37 -3.29 15.90 -6.20
N TYR A 38 -2.34 14.97 -6.09
CA TYR A 38 -2.11 13.97 -7.13
C TYR A 38 -3.29 13.01 -7.29
N ALA A 39 -3.86 12.53 -6.18
CA ALA A 39 -5.07 11.70 -6.22
C ALA A 39 -6.27 12.44 -6.85
N GLY A 40 -6.41 13.73 -6.59
CA GLY A 40 -7.41 14.58 -7.22
C GLY A 40 -7.23 14.67 -8.74
N ALA A 41 -5.99 14.78 -9.22
CA ALA A 41 -5.69 14.73 -10.65
C ALA A 41 -6.09 13.39 -11.27
N LEU A 42 -5.78 12.26 -10.62
CA LEU A 42 -6.19 10.93 -11.08
C LEU A 42 -7.72 10.78 -11.11
N LEU A 43 -8.44 11.29 -10.09
CA LEU A 43 -9.89 11.30 -10.10
C LEU A 43 -10.46 12.13 -11.26
N ALA A 44 -9.82 13.25 -11.61
CA ALA A 44 -10.23 14.04 -12.77
C ALA A 44 -10.07 13.26 -14.08
N TRP A 45 -9.02 12.46 -14.23
CA TRP A 45 -8.85 11.54 -15.36
C TRP A 45 -9.93 10.46 -15.40
N THR A 46 -10.32 9.91 -14.24
CA THR A 46 -11.44 8.96 -14.16
C THR A 46 -12.73 9.60 -14.66
N VAL A 47 -13.05 10.82 -14.19
CA VAL A 47 -14.24 11.56 -14.63
C VAL A 47 -14.17 11.85 -16.13
N CYS A 48 -12.99 12.23 -16.65
CA CYS A 48 -12.79 12.48 -18.06
C CYS A 48 -13.05 11.23 -18.92
N GLY A 49 -12.55 10.06 -18.48
CA GLY A 49 -12.81 8.78 -19.15
C GLY A 49 -14.28 8.39 -19.15
N ILE A 50 -15.00 8.63 -18.05
CA ILE A 50 -16.46 8.39 -17.97
C ILE A 50 -17.20 9.28 -18.98
N VAL A 51 -16.87 10.58 -19.01
CA VAL A 51 -17.51 11.56 -19.91
C VAL A 51 -17.22 11.25 -21.38
N GLN A 52 -15.99 10.83 -21.72
CA GLN A 52 -15.63 10.48 -23.10
C GLN A 52 -16.26 9.17 -23.57
N GLY A 53 -16.46 8.22 -22.66
CA GLY A 53 -17.06 6.93 -22.98
C GLY A 53 -18.60 6.92 -22.98
N ASP A 54 -19.25 8.09 -22.89
CA ASP A 54 -20.70 8.25 -22.70
C ASP A 54 -21.26 7.38 -21.55
N GLY A 55 -20.42 7.05 -20.57
CA GLY A 55 -20.74 6.14 -19.48
C GLY A 55 -21.39 6.87 -18.30
N SER A 56 -22.13 6.13 -17.47
CA SER A 56 -22.65 6.64 -16.21
C SER A 56 -21.69 6.39 -15.04
N ALA A 57 -21.85 7.14 -13.95
CA ALA A 57 -21.13 6.86 -12.70
C ALA A 57 -21.44 5.46 -12.16
N TRP A 58 -22.61 4.89 -12.49
CA TRP A 58 -22.99 3.55 -12.11
C TRP A 58 -22.19 2.49 -12.88
N ASP A 59 -21.94 2.70 -14.17
CA ASP A 59 -21.12 1.80 -14.99
C ASP A 59 -19.67 1.76 -14.48
N PHE A 60 -19.16 2.90 -14.01
CA PHE A 60 -17.85 2.95 -13.34
C PHE A 60 -17.85 2.15 -12.03
N ILE A 61 -18.89 2.29 -11.20
CA ILE A 61 -19.00 1.52 -9.94
C ILE A 61 -19.09 0.02 -10.23
N GLU A 62 -19.83 -0.36 -11.26
CA GLU A 62 -19.88 -1.75 -11.70
C GLU A 62 -18.51 -2.22 -12.20
N GLY A 63 -17.82 -1.42 -13.01
CA GLY A 63 -16.47 -1.71 -13.54
C GLY A 63 -15.38 -1.81 -12.47
N LEU A 64 -15.56 -1.21 -11.29
CA LEU A 64 -14.67 -1.40 -10.14
C LEU A 64 -14.62 -2.86 -9.69
N PHE A 65 -15.71 -3.62 -9.86
CA PHE A 65 -15.85 -4.99 -9.36
C PHE A 65 -16.00 -6.03 -10.46
N ASN A 66 -16.79 -5.73 -11.49
CA ASN A 66 -17.06 -6.58 -12.64
C ASN A 66 -16.11 -6.19 -13.78
N PRO A 67 -15.06 -6.99 -14.08
CA PRO A 67 -14.17 -6.68 -15.19
C PRO A 67 -14.79 -7.00 -16.56
N GLY A 68 -15.96 -7.67 -16.59
CA GLY A 68 -16.70 -7.99 -17.80
C GLY A 68 -17.80 -6.98 -18.16
N SER A 69 -18.04 -5.96 -17.32
CA SER A 69 -18.94 -4.89 -17.71
C SER A 69 -18.27 -4.09 -18.83
N ALA A 70 -19.03 -3.78 -19.89
CA ALA A 70 -18.58 -3.03 -21.05
C ALA A 70 -18.35 -1.53 -20.74
N ALA A 71 -18.02 -1.20 -19.50
CA ALA A 71 -17.79 0.17 -19.04
C ALA A 71 -16.50 0.71 -19.66
N ALA A 72 -16.71 1.46 -20.76
CA ALA A 72 -15.94 2.55 -21.37
C ALA A 72 -14.39 2.49 -21.33
N PRO A 73 -13.68 2.86 -22.40
CA PRO A 73 -12.21 2.86 -22.46
C PRO A 73 -11.65 3.64 -21.27
N SER A 74 -11.24 2.91 -20.25
CA SER A 74 -10.87 3.51 -18.98
C SER A 74 -9.41 3.90 -19.09
N LEU A 75 -9.17 5.20 -19.26
CA LEU A 75 -7.83 5.82 -19.29
C LEU A 75 -6.96 5.36 -18.10
N LEU A 76 -7.59 4.92 -17.00
CA LEU A 76 -6.96 4.38 -15.80
C LEU A 76 -7.36 2.92 -15.60
N GLY A 77 -6.39 2.06 -15.32
CA GLY A 77 -6.62 0.65 -15.04
C GLY A 77 -6.98 0.34 -13.57
N PRO A 78 -7.22 -0.96 -13.28
CA PRO A 78 -7.52 -1.46 -11.93
C PRO A 78 -6.51 -1.04 -10.86
N TYR A 79 -5.23 -1.05 -11.22
CA TYR A 79 -4.14 -0.72 -10.31
C TYR A 79 -4.14 0.76 -9.98
N GLU A 80 -4.42 1.61 -10.97
CA GLU A 80 -4.43 3.05 -10.85
C GLU A 80 -5.59 3.53 -9.96
N TRP A 81 -6.76 2.89 -10.04
CA TRP A 81 -7.87 3.13 -9.10
C TRP A 81 -7.48 2.76 -7.67
N ALA A 82 -6.85 1.60 -7.50
CA ALA A 82 -6.41 1.14 -6.20
C ALA A 82 -5.32 2.05 -5.60
N PHE A 83 -4.39 2.54 -6.43
CA PHE A 83 -3.39 3.54 -6.05
C PHE A 83 -4.02 4.88 -5.69
N THR A 84 -5.03 5.34 -6.44
CA THR A 84 -5.75 6.58 -6.15
C THR A 84 -6.41 6.52 -4.76
N ALA A 85 -7.11 5.42 -4.47
CA ALA A 85 -7.70 5.19 -3.15
C ALA A 85 -6.64 5.13 -2.04
N ALA A 86 -5.51 4.44 -2.29
CA ALA A 86 -4.39 4.38 -1.37
C ALA A 86 -3.80 5.77 -1.08
N PHE A 87 -3.61 6.62 -2.09
CA PHE A 87 -3.12 7.98 -1.91
C PHE A 87 -4.06 8.84 -1.06
N LEU A 88 -5.38 8.74 -1.27
CA LEU A 88 -6.37 9.46 -0.45
C LEU A 88 -6.32 9.00 1.02
N VAL A 89 -6.25 7.70 1.27
CA VAL A 89 -6.14 7.14 2.63
C VAL A 89 -4.85 7.59 3.30
N ILE A 90 -3.72 7.51 2.60
CA ILE A 90 -2.42 7.95 3.13
C ILE A 90 -2.44 9.46 3.37
N ALA A 91 -3.03 10.24 2.48
CA ALA A 91 -3.18 11.68 2.65
C ALA A 91 -3.99 12.01 3.91
N GLY A 92 -5.14 11.36 4.11
CA GLY A 92 -5.94 11.51 5.32
C GLY A 92 -5.18 11.11 6.60
N LEU A 93 -4.45 10.00 6.56
CA LEU A 93 -3.59 9.57 7.68
C LEU A 93 -2.46 10.58 7.95
N ALA A 94 -1.87 11.15 6.91
CA ALA A 94 -0.80 12.13 7.00
C ALA A 94 -1.31 13.46 7.57
N LEU A 95 -2.44 13.96 7.09
CA LEU A 95 -3.13 15.15 7.62
C LEU A 95 -3.55 14.95 9.10
N ALA A 96 -3.99 13.75 9.46
CA ALA A 96 -4.26 13.37 10.85
C ALA A 96 -2.98 13.18 11.70
N ARG A 97 -1.79 13.27 11.08
CA ARG A 97 -0.46 13.08 11.67
C ARG A 97 -0.31 11.70 12.32
N ARG A 98 -0.79 10.66 11.67
CA ARG A 98 -0.66 9.27 12.14
C ARG A 98 0.70 8.71 11.74
N ARG A 99 1.43 8.11 12.68
CA ARG A 99 2.78 7.52 12.43
C ARG A 99 2.79 6.46 11.33
N LEU A 100 1.65 5.78 11.13
CA LEU A 100 1.49 4.78 10.07
C LEU A 100 1.63 5.40 8.66
N ALA A 101 1.29 6.68 8.50
CA ALA A 101 1.32 7.35 7.21
C ALA A 101 2.73 7.41 6.61
N ARG A 102 3.79 7.48 7.43
CA ARG A 102 5.16 7.65 6.94
C ARG A 102 5.61 6.54 6.01
N SER A 103 5.51 5.28 6.45
CA SER A 103 5.97 4.15 5.64
C SER A 103 5.12 3.93 4.40
N ALA A 104 3.81 4.15 4.52
CA ALA A 104 2.91 4.11 3.38
C ALA A 104 3.23 5.23 2.38
N ALA A 105 3.49 6.45 2.84
CA ALA A 105 3.88 7.58 2.01
C ALA A 105 5.25 7.37 1.34
N LEU A 106 6.23 6.79 2.03
CA LEU A 106 7.51 6.42 1.43
C LEU A 106 7.32 5.38 0.31
N LEU A 107 6.51 4.34 0.55
CA LEU A 107 6.18 3.36 -0.47
C LEU A 107 5.50 4.03 -1.68
N SER A 108 4.50 4.89 -1.44
CA SER A 108 3.84 5.68 -2.47
C SER A 108 4.81 6.55 -3.26
N GLY A 109 5.72 7.25 -2.58
CA GLY A 109 6.75 8.07 -3.22
C GLY A 109 7.68 7.25 -4.12
N PHE A 110 8.11 6.06 -3.67
CA PHE A 110 8.91 5.17 -4.50
C PHE A 110 8.16 4.62 -5.72
N LEU A 111 6.89 4.26 -5.56
CA LEU A 111 6.06 3.76 -6.66
C LEU A 111 5.78 4.85 -7.71
N LEU A 112 5.49 6.07 -7.26
CA LEU A 112 5.36 7.23 -8.14
C LEU A 112 6.67 7.54 -8.86
N LEU A 113 7.80 7.51 -8.15
CA LEU A 113 9.11 7.71 -8.78
C LEU A 113 9.40 6.65 -9.84
N ALA A 114 9.11 5.38 -9.55
CA ALA A 114 9.28 4.28 -10.52
C ALA A 114 8.39 4.48 -11.76
N ALA A 115 7.13 4.86 -11.57
CA ALA A 115 6.21 5.16 -12.66
C ALA A 115 6.69 6.36 -13.51
N SER A 116 7.17 7.43 -12.86
CA SER A 116 7.71 8.60 -13.56
C SER A 116 9.04 8.33 -14.27
N LEU A 117 9.90 7.47 -13.72
CA LEU A 117 11.15 7.07 -14.38
C LEU A 117 10.88 6.24 -15.64
N ARG A 118 9.95 5.29 -15.55
CA ARG A 118 9.46 4.52 -16.70
C ARG A 118 8.94 5.44 -17.80
N GLU A 119 8.18 6.47 -17.41
CA GLU A 119 7.69 7.49 -18.33
C GLU A 119 8.83 8.28 -18.97
N GLY A 120 9.83 8.67 -18.18
CA GLY A 120 11.02 9.36 -18.66
C GLY A 120 11.80 8.55 -19.70
N VAL A 121 11.91 7.23 -19.52
CA VAL A 121 12.51 6.31 -20.52
C VAL A 121 11.66 6.30 -21.80
N GLY A 122 10.33 6.27 -21.67
CA GLY A 122 9.42 6.36 -22.81
C GLY A 122 9.64 7.64 -23.62
N LEU A 123 9.74 8.80 -22.96
CA LEU A 123 9.96 10.11 -23.58
C LEU A 123 11.31 10.23 -24.32
N CYS A 124 12.27 9.32 -24.13
CA CYS A 124 13.47 9.26 -24.96
C CYS A 124 13.15 8.87 -26.41
N HIS A 125 12.04 8.17 -26.66
CA HIS A 125 11.63 7.72 -28.00
C HIS A 125 10.87 8.80 -28.75
N ALA A 126 11.33 9.15 -29.96
CA ALA A 126 10.77 10.26 -30.74
C ALA A 126 9.31 10.02 -31.18
N ALA A 127 8.94 8.78 -31.52
CA ALA A 127 7.57 8.41 -31.87
C ALA A 127 6.60 8.64 -30.70
N TYR A 128 7.02 8.22 -29.50
CA TYR A 128 6.24 8.40 -28.28
C TYR A 128 6.06 9.88 -27.89
N ARG A 129 7.13 10.68 -28.02
CA ARG A 129 7.00 12.15 -27.84
C ARG A 129 6.03 12.80 -28.84
N HIS A 130 5.92 12.22 -30.03
CA HIS A 130 5.04 12.76 -31.06
C HIS A 130 3.56 12.53 -30.72
N GLU A 131 3.22 11.41 -30.08
CA GLU A 131 1.86 11.14 -29.57
C GLU A 131 1.39 12.25 -28.64
N TYR A 132 2.23 12.70 -27.69
CA TYR A 132 1.92 13.82 -26.78
C TYR A 132 1.58 15.14 -27.46
N SER A 133 2.05 15.34 -28.70
CA SER A 133 1.78 16.56 -29.47
C SER A 133 0.53 16.44 -30.34
N ASN A 134 0.11 15.22 -30.67
CA ASN A 134 -1.00 14.94 -31.58
C ASN A 134 -2.32 14.66 -30.84
N ASP A 135 -2.24 14.19 -29.60
CA ASP A 135 -3.41 13.95 -28.76
C ASP A 135 -3.87 15.24 -28.05
N PRO A 136 -5.15 15.62 -28.12
CA PRO A 136 -5.68 16.79 -27.42
C PRO A 136 -5.44 16.77 -25.90
N LEU A 137 -5.31 15.59 -25.30
CA LEU A 137 -5.05 15.39 -23.87
C LEU A 137 -3.57 15.19 -23.55
N GLY A 138 -2.69 15.11 -24.55
CA GLY A 138 -1.26 14.84 -24.36
C GLY A 138 -0.59 15.82 -23.41
N SER A 139 -0.86 17.13 -23.54
CA SER A 139 -0.30 18.15 -22.64
C SER A 139 -0.73 17.97 -21.18
N TRP A 140 -1.99 17.65 -20.94
CA TRP A 140 -2.52 17.33 -19.60
C TRP A 140 -1.92 16.04 -19.07
N ALA A 141 -1.73 15.05 -19.93
CA ALA A 141 -1.16 13.78 -19.55
C ALA A 141 0.29 13.96 -19.08
N LEU A 142 1.09 14.69 -19.85
CA LEU A 142 2.46 15.04 -19.49
C LEU A 142 2.53 15.86 -18.20
N ALA A 143 1.63 16.83 -18.02
CA ALA A 143 1.54 17.62 -16.80
C ALA A 143 1.24 16.74 -15.57
N THR A 144 0.35 15.76 -15.71
CA THR A 144 0.01 14.82 -14.63
C THR A 144 1.20 13.91 -14.30
N ARG A 145 1.92 13.40 -15.29
CA ARG A 145 3.14 12.59 -15.08
C ARG A 145 4.24 13.41 -14.41
N GLY A 146 4.43 14.67 -14.83
CA GLY A 146 5.35 15.61 -14.21
C GLY A 146 4.97 15.95 -12.76
N LEU A 147 3.67 16.14 -12.49
CA LEU A 147 3.15 16.32 -11.14
C LEU A 147 3.44 15.11 -10.25
N GLY A 148 3.26 13.89 -10.77
CA GLY A 148 3.60 12.65 -10.07
C GLY A 148 5.07 12.59 -9.66
N LEU A 149 5.98 13.01 -10.55
CA LEU A 149 7.41 13.09 -10.25
C LEU A 149 7.72 14.11 -9.14
N VAL A 150 7.15 15.31 -9.23
CA VAL A 150 7.34 16.36 -8.22
C VAL A 150 6.83 15.88 -6.86
N VAL A 151 5.63 15.29 -6.83
CA VAL A 151 5.04 14.72 -5.61
C VAL A 151 5.92 13.62 -5.04
N ALA A 152 6.42 12.70 -5.88
CA ALA A 152 7.34 11.64 -5.45
C ALA A 152 8.59 12.20 -4.77
N LEU A 153 9.26 13.16 -5.42
CA LEU A 153 10.47 13.79 -4.89
C LEU A 153 10.20 14.51 -3.57
N VAL A 154 9.15 15.33 -3.51
CA VAL A 154 8.77 16.06 -2.29
C VAL A 154 8.49 15.08 -1.15
N VAL A 155 7.63 14.07 -1.37
CA VAL A 155 7.27 13.09 -0.35
C VAL A 155 8.50 12.34 0.15
N LEU A 156 9.37 11.87 -0.74
CA LEU A 156 10.61 11.18 -0.36
C LEU A 156 11.54 12.11 0.43
N CYS A 157 11.88 13.28 -0.10
CA CYS A 157 12.78 14.24 0.55
C CYS A 157 12.32 14.64 1.95
N VAL A 158 11.00 14.72 2.17
CA VAL A 158 10.41 15.20 3.42
C VAL A 158 10.18 14.06 4.42
N MET A 159 9.82 12.86 3.96
CA MET A 159 9.55 11.70 4.84
C MET A 159 10.78 10.86 5.21
N PHE A 160 11.85 10.90 4.42
CA PHE A 160 13.14 10.27 4.77
C PHE A 160 13.72 10.82 6.08
N PRO A 161 13.93 12.15 6.24
CA PRO A 161 14.51 12.72 7.46
C PRO A 161 13.56 12.67 8.67
N ALA A 162 12.23 12.53 8.45
CA ALA A 162 11.23 12.36 9.51
C ALA A 162 11.30 10.98 10.22
N THR A 163 12.51 10.44 10.41
CA THR A 163 12.75 9.19 11.13
C THR A 163 12.56 9.40 12.62
N GLU A 164 11.38 9.03 13.11
CA GLU A 164 11.11 8.93 14.53
C GLU A 164 11.93 7.77 15.14
N ARG A 165 13.19 8.06 15.51
CA ARG A 165 14.00 7.14 16.30
C ARG A 165 13.35 7.04 17.68
N TRP A 166 12.75 5.89 17.98
CA TRP A 166 12.18 5.55 19.30
C TRP A 166 13.20 5.54 20.47
N ARG A 167 14.43 6.04 20.27
CA ARG A 167 15.43 6.09 21.34
C ARG A 167 15.14 7.28 22.26
N SER A 168 15.05 6.97 23.55
CA SER A 168 15.28 7.86 24.70
C SER A 168 14.06 8.52 25.37
N ALA A 169 12.97 7.78 25.56
CA ALA A 169 12.02 8.10 26.63
C ALA A 169 11.49 6.82 27.31
N ARG A 170 12.39 6.00 27.85
CA ARG A 170 12.02 5.09 28.95
C ARG A 170 12.37 5.83 30.25
N PRO A 171 11.41 6.14 31.12
CA PRO A 171 11.70 6.28 32.53
C PRO A 171 12.38 4.98 32.96
N ALA A 172 13.54 5.08 33.60
CA ALA A 172 14.23 3.94 34.19
C ALA A 172 13.33 3.34 35.29
N GLY A 173 12.52 2.35 34.96
CA GLY A 173 11.66 1.69 35.94
C GLY A 173 10.64 0.75 35.31
N ARG A 174 10.79 -0.54 35.63
CA ARG A 174 9.90 -1.68 35.32
C ARG A 174 9.96 -2.26 33.91
N SER A 175 10.79 -3.30 33.84
CA SER A 175 10.68 -4.48 32.98
C SER A 175 9.24 -4.97 32.82
N ALA A 176 8.66 -4.75 31.64
CA ALA A 176 7.50 -5.48 31.13
C ALA A 176 7.84 -6.05 29.74
N PRO A 177 8.17 -7.35 29.61
CA PRO A 177 8.70 -7.92 28.36
C PRO A 177 7.65 -8.33 27.30
N ALA A 178 6.38 -7.96 27.42
CA ALA A 178 5.31 -8.57 26.61
C ALA A 178 4.99 -7.93 25.22
N PRO A 179 4.82 -6.61 25.06
CA PRO A 179 4.24 -6.06 23.81
C PRO A 179 5.20 -6.01 22.62
N GLU A 180 6.52 -6.03 22.84
CA GLU A 180 7.52 -5.99 21.76
C GLU A 180 7.74 -7.36 21.09
N ALA A 181 7.59 -8.46 21.84
CA ALA A 181 7.76 -9.82 21.33
C ALA A 181 6.59 -10.23 20.42
N ASP A 182 5.36 -9.91 20.83
CA ASP A 182 4.15 -10.19 20.05
C ASP A 182 4.13 -9.43 18.73
N TRP A 183 4.56 -8.16 18.73
CA TRP A 183 4.69 -7.36 17.50
C TRP A 183 5.74 -7.92 16.54
N ARG A 184 6.90 -8.34 17.06
CA ARG A 184 7.93 -8.97 16.22
C ARG A 184 7.42 -10.27 15.60
N ARG A 185 6.62 -11.05 16.35
CA ARG A 185 6.02 -12.29 15.85
C ARG A 185 4.98 -12.00 14.76
N SER A 186 4.06 -11.06 14.96
CA SER A 186 3.07 -10.70 13.93
C SER A 186 3.74 -10.12 12.68
N SER A 187 4.73 -9.25 12.84
CA SER A 187 5.52 -8.69 11.73
C SER A 187 6.23 -9.79 10.93
N ARG A 188 6.79 -10.80 11.59
CA ARG A 188 7.41 -11.95 10.91
C ARG A 188 6.40 -12.78 10.13
N ILE A 189 5.22 -13.04 10.71
CA ILE A 189 4.15 -13.76 10.03
C ILE A 189 3.72 -13.01 8.77
N CYS A 190 3.46 -11.70 8.87
CA CYS A 190 3.16 -10.87 7.70
C CYS A 190 4.28 -10.92 6.66
N GLY A 191 5.54 -10.89 7.11
CA GLY A 191 6.70 -11.01 6.23
C GLY A 191 6.75 -12.32 5.47
N VAL A 192 6.54 -13.45 6.14
CA VAL A 192 6.47 -14.78 5.50
C VAL A 192 5.32 -14.84 4.49
N LEU A 193 4.14 -14.33 4.86
CA LEU A 193 2.98 -14.32 3.99
C LEU A 193 3.25 -13.57 2.68
N PHE A 194 3.86 -12.38 2.78
CA PHE A 194 4.27 -11.56 1.64
C PHE A 194 5.35 -12.22 0.79
N LEU A 195 6.35 -12.83 1.43
CA LEU A 195 7.43 -13.52 0.70
C LEU A 195 6.90 -14.70 -0.11
N LEU A 196 6.07 -15.54 0.49
CA LEU A 196 5.45 -16.68 -0.20
C LEU A 196 4.57 -16.22 -1.37
N MET A 197 3.79 -15.14 -1.19
CA MET A 197 2.99 -14.57 -2.28
C MET A 197 3.88 -14.01 -3.40
N GLY A 198 4.95 -13.29 -3.06
CA GLY A 198 5.90 -12.74 -4.02
C GLY A 198 6.61 -13.84 -4.82
N LEU A 199 7.02 -14.93 -4.16
CA LEU A 199 7.62 -16.10 -4.81
C LEU A 199 6.62 -16.83 -5.70
N ALA A 200 5.36 -17.00 -5.26
CA ALA A 200 4.32 -17.63 -6.07
C ALA A 200 4.04 -16.80 -7.34
N ARG A 201 3.89 -15.47 -7.22
CA ARG A 201 3.73 -14.58 -8.38
C ARG A 201 4.95 -14.60 -9.30
N LEU A 202 6.15 -14.60 -8.75
CA LEU A 202 7.37 -14.72 -9.56
C LEU A 202 7.41 -16.06 -10.31
N GLY A 203 7.00 -17.15 -9.66
CA GLY A 203 6.89 -18.46 -10.28
C GLY A 203 5.93 -18.47 -11.48
N TRP A 204 4.77 -17.82 -11.35
CA TRP A 204 3.83 -17.63 -12.47
C TRP A 204 4.44 -16.81 -13.61
N VAL A 205 5.08 -15.69 -13.31
CA VAL A 205 5.76 -14.87 -14.34
C VAL A 205 6.82 -15.68 -15.09
N VAL A 206 7.63 -16.46 -14.37
CA VAL A 206 8.64 -17.32 -15.00
C VAL A 206 7.97 -18.42 -15.83
N ALA A 207 6.91 -19.06 -15.32
CA ALA A 207 6.17 -20.08 -16.05
C ALA A 207 5.61 -19.52 -17.37
N ASP A 208 4.95 -18.36 -17.33
CA ASP A 208 4.38 -17.69 -18.51
C ASP A 208 5.46 -17.34 -19.55
N LEU A 209 6.61 -16.84 -19.09
CA LEU A 209 7.75 -16.53 -19.95
C LEU A 209 8.42 -17.77 -20.57
N THR A 210 8.29 -18.94 -19.93
CA THR A 210 8.86 -20.20 -20.44
C THR A 210 7.89 -21.03 -21.27
N ALA A 211 6.58 -20.82 -21.10
CA ALA A 211 5.53 -21.64 -21.74
C ALA A 211 5.13 -21.12 -23.13
N ALA A 212 5.22 -19.81 -23.35
CA ALA A 212 5.16 -19.21 -24.67
C ALA A 212 6.59 -18.90 -25.10
N ASP A 213 6.92 -18.90 -26.39
CA ASP A 213 8.13 -18.25 -26.96
C ASP A 213 8.08 -16.72 -26.73
N ALA A 214 7.84 -16.31 -25.48
CA ALA A 214 7.67 -14.95 -25.05
C ALA A 214 9.07 -14.35 -24.92
N ASP A 215 9.33 -13.32 -25.72
CA ASP A 215 10.56 -12.56 -25.64
C ASP A 215 10.70 -11.94 -24.24
N ALA A 216 11.48 -12.56 -23.36
CA ALA A 216 11.75 -12.04 -22.02
C ALA A 216 12.33 -10.61 -22.06
N LEU A 217 13.09 -10.30 -23.11
CA LEU A 217 13.58 -8.95 -23.41
C LEU A 217 12.45 -7.97 -23.70
N ARG A 218 11.41 -8.39 -24.44
CA ARG A 218 10.23 -7.57 -24.71
C ARG A 218 9.41 -7.37 -23.44
N TYR A 219 9.23 -8.41 -22.61
CA TYR A 219 8.54 -8.28 -21.33
C TYR A 219 9.26 -7.33 -20.36
N LEU A 220 10.59 -7.42 -20.28
CA LEU A 220 11.39 -6.51 -19.46
C LEU A 220 11.36 -5.08 -20.02
N ARG A 221 11.38 -4.94 -21.35
CA ARG A 221 11.21 -3.64 -22.01
C ARG A 221 9.83 -3.06 -21.70
N ASP A 222 8.75 -3.84 -21.82
CA ASP A 222 7.39 -3.42 -21.47
C ASP A 222 7.26 -2.98 -20.02
N ALA A 223 8.10 -3.50 -19.12
CA ALA A 223 8.12 -3.08 -17.72
C ALA A 223 8.85 -1.75 -17.52
N VAL A 224 9.96 -1.52 -18.22
CA VAL A 224 10.85 -0.38 -17.99
C VAL A 224 10.55 0.82 -18.90
N ASP A 225 10.07 0.56 -20.10
CA ASP A 225 9.88 1.53 -21.18
C ASP A 225 8.39 1.84 -21.34
N GLY A 226 8.00 3.07 -21.02
CA GLY A 226 6.62 3.54 -21.18
C GLY A 226 6.15 3.57 -22.65
N SER A 227 7.09 3.66 -23.61
CA SER A 227 6.76 3.84 -25.03
C SER A 227 6.19 2.60 -25.71
N VAL A 228 6.33 1.41 -25.12
CA VAL A 228 5.96 0.16 -25.82
C VAL A 228 4.45 -0.02 -25.96
N LEU A 229 3.66 0.63 -25.12
CA LEU A 229 2.20 0.64 -25.26
C LEU A 229 1.75 1.43 -26.50
N GLY A 230 2.55 2.40 -26.98
CA GLY A 230 2.25 3.21 -28.17
C GLY A 230 0.92 3.97 -28.10
N THR A 231 0.38 4.12 -26.88
CA THR A 231 -0.84 4.86 -26.58
C THR A 231 -0.63 5.75 -25.36
N LEU A 232 -1.38 6.86 -25.32
CA LEU A 232 -1.41 7.83 -24.22
C LEU A 232 -2.28 7.39 -23.05
N ASP A 233 -2.28 6.09 -22.73
CA ASP A 233 -3.02 5.59 -21.58
C ASP A 233 -2.34 5.98 -20.26
N MET A 234 -3.15 6.37 -19.27
CA MET A 234 -2.68 6.57 -17.89
C MET A 234 -2.47 5.25 -17.15
N SER A 235 -2.94 4.14 -17.72
CA SER A 235 -2.68 2.80 -17.19
C SER A 235 -1.23 2.37 -17.43
N ALA A 236 -0.62 1.77 -16.41
CA ALA A 236 0.68 1.14 -16.56
C ALA A 236 0.53 -0.25 -17.19
N SER A 237 1.56 -0.70 -17.93
CA SER A 237 1.53 -2.04 -18.51
C SER A 237 1.41 -3.12 -17.44
N ALA A 238 0.75 -4.22 -17.78
CA ALA A 238 0.61 -5.38 -16.90
C ALA A 238 1.98 -5.92 -16.43
N ALA A 239 3.01 -5.85 -17.29
CA ALA A 239 4.37 -6.26 -16.94
C ALA A 239 4.96 -5.41 -15.79
N PHE A 240 4.76 -4.10 -15.82
CA PHE A 240 5.24 -3.20 -14.76
C PHE A 240 4.49 -3.37 -13.45
N THR A 241 3.16 -3.45 -13.50
CA THR A 241 2.36 -3.65 -12.28
C THR A 241 2.65 -5.02 -11.65
N THR A 242 2.85 -6.06 -12.46
CA THR A 242 3.21 -7.40 -11.99
C THR A 242 4.60 -7.44 -11.36
N LEU A 243 5.65 -7.01 -12.08
CA LEU A 243 7.01 -6.99 -11.53
C LEU A 243 7.13 -6.04 -10.33
N GLY A 244 6.48 -4.87 -10.40
CA GLY A 244 6.40 -3.93 -9.30
C GLY A 244 5.77 -4.56 -8.05
N SER A 245 4.65 -5.27 -8.21
CA SER A 245 4.01 -5.97 -7.09
C SER A 245 4.90 -7.05 -6.48
N VAL A 246 5.59 -7.85 -7.30
CA VAL A 246 6.55 -8.87 -6.84
C VAL A 246 7.69 -8.21 -6.04
N LEU A 247 8.27 -7.14 -6.56
CA LEU A 247 9.33 -6.41 -5.87
C LEU A 247 8.86 -5.84 -4.54
N VAL A 248 7.68 -5.23 -4.49
CA VAL A 248 7.11 -4.69 -3.24
C VAL A 248 6.81 -5.80 -2.24
N LEU A 249 6.23 -6.93 -2.67
CA LEU A 249 5.99 -8.10 -1.83
C LEU A 249 7.28 -8.62 -1.21
N LEU A 250 8.34 -8.77 -2.02
CA LEU A 250 9.62 -9.27 -1.55
C LEU A 250 10.31 -8.27 -0.60
N VAL A 251 10.37 -6.98 -0.96
CA VAL A 251 11.01 -5.94 -0.14
C VAL A 251 10.30 -5.75 1.18
N LEU A 252 8.97 -5.56 1.17
CA LEU A 252 8.18 -5.43 2.39
C LEU A 252 8.20 -6.74 3.20
N GLY A 253 8.17 -7.88 2.53
CA GLY A 253 8.30 -9.21 3.13
C GLY A 253 9.60 -9.37 3.92
N VAL A 254 10.75 -9.06 3.31
CA VAL A 254 12.06 -9.09 3.99
C VAL A 254 12.12 -8.08 5.13
N LEU A 255 11.66 -6.84 4.92
CA LEU A 255 11.68 -5.81 5.97
C LEU A 255 10.81 -6.18 7.18
N ALA A 256 9.63 -6.77 6.92
CA ALA A 256 8.71 -7.26 7.94
C ALA A 256 9.26 -8.50 8.66
N PHE A 257 9.91 -9.42 7.93
CA PHE A 257 10.59 -10.60 8.49
C PHE A 257 11.73 -10.22 9.44
N ARG A 258 12.48 -9.15 9.11
CA ARG A 258 13.50 -8.58 10.01
C ARG A 258 12.92 -7.90 11.24
N GLY A 259 11.59 -7.81 11.36
CA GLY A 259 10.88 -7.25 12.52
C GLY A 259 10.93 -5.72 12.59
N ARG A 260 11.11 -5.03 11.45
CA ARG A 260 11.12 -3.57 11.42
C ARG A 260 9.70 -3.03 11.64
N ARG A 261 9.47 -2.39 12.78
CA ARG A 261 8.17 -1.80 13.16
C ARG A 261 7.73 -0.65 12.25
N GLU A 262 8.69 -0.01 11.60
CA GLU A 262 8.44 1.13 10.70
C GLU A 262 7.60 0.73 9.47
N VAL A 263 7.52 -0.54 9.10
CA VAL A 263 6.92 -1.00 7.82
C VAL A 263 5.39 -1.20 7.90
N ARG A 264 4.79 -1.05 9.09
CA ARG A 264 3.37 -1.40 9.33
C ARG A 264 2.38 -0.70 8.41
N GLY A 265 2.59 0.59 8.14
CA GLY A 265 1.72 1.36 7.27
C GLY A 265 1.80 0.89 5.82
N ALA A 266 3.02 0.69 5.32
CA ALA A 266 3.26 0.15 3.99
C ALA A 266 2.64 -1.25 3.80
N LEU A 267 2.80 -2.15 4.78
CA LEU A 267 2.19 -3.49 4.75
C LEU A 267 0.67 -3.42 4.67
N LEU A 268 0.04 -2.56 5.49
CA LEU A 268 -1.42 -2.46 5.55
C LEU A 268 -1.99 -1.93 4.23
N VAL A 269 -1.43 -0.84 3.72
CA VAL A 269 -1.93 -0.24 2.47
C VAL A 269 -1.71 -1.18 1.29
N PHE A 270 -0.52 -1.77 1.18
CA PHE A 270 -0.23 -2.68 0.08
C PHE A 270 -1.05 -3.97 0.17
N ALA A 271 -1.24 -4.54 1.36
CA ALA A 271 -2.12 -5.70 1.55
C ALA A 271 -3.58 -5.39 1.20
N ALA A 272 -4.09 -4.21 1.55
CA ALA A 272 -5.45 -3.80 1.17
C ALA A 272 -5.61 -3.65 -0.35
N MET A 273 -4.59 -3.08 -1.01
CA MET A 273 -4.57 -2.96 -2.47
C MET A 273 -4.54 -4.32 -3.16
N GLU A 274 -3.66 -5.22 -2.72
CA GLU A 274 -3.58 -6.60 -3.22
C GLU A 274 -4.86 -7.39 -2.96
N LEU A 275 -5.50 -7.17 -1.80
CA LEU A 275 -6.79 -7.79 -1.48
C LEU A 275 -7.87 -7.34 -2.46
N TYR A 276 -7.96 -6.04 -2.77
CA TYR A 276 -8.91 -5.53 -3.77
C TYR A 276 -8.70 -6.19 -5.14
N LEU A 277 -7.45 -6.24 -5.61
CA LEU A 277 -7.11 -6.84 -6.92
C LEU A 277 -7.40 -8.35 -6.94
N THR A 278 -7.14 -9.05 -5.84
CA THR A 278 -7.45 -10.48 -5.71
C THR A 278 -8.95 -10.72 -5.73
N VAL A 279 -9.74 -9.91 -5.02
CA VAL A 279 -11.21 -10.01 -5.05
C VAL A 279 -11.74 -9.75 -6.45
N ARG A 280 -11.24 -8.73 -7.15
CA ARG A 280 -11.62 -8.45 -8.54
C ARG A 280 -11.28 -9.62 -9.47
N THR A 281 -10.13 -10.26 -9.27
CA THR A 281 -9.74 -11.48 -10.01
C THR A 281 -10.71 -12.64 -9.72
N VAL A 282 -11.12 -12.83 -8.48
CA VAL A 282 -12.11 -13.85 -8.12
C VAL A 282 -13.46 -13.57 -8.77
N VAL A 283 -13.92 -12.31 -8.77
CA VAL A 283 -15.15 -11.93 -9.46
C VAL A 283 -15.04 -12.22 -10.96
N TRP A 284 -13.91 -11.89 -11.60
CA TRP A 284 -13.65 -12.25 -13.00
C TRP A 284 -13.81 -13.75 -13.25
N LEU A 285 -13.15 -14.58 -12.43
CA LEU A 285 -13.17 -16.04 -12.56
C LEU A 285 -14.58 -16.61 -12.36
N THR A 286 -15.39 -16.01 -11.49
CA THR A 286 -16.79 -16.37 -11.27
C THR A 286 -17.65 -15.98 -12.46
N VAL A 287 -17.49 -14.77 -12.98
CA VAL A 287 -18.27 -14.25 -14.11
C VAL A 287 -17.96 -14.99 -15.41
N THR A 288 -16.70 -15.42 -15.60
CA THR A 288 -16.25 -16.17 -16.79
C THR A 288 -16.46 -17.68 -16.68
N ASP A 289 -17.07 -18.16 -15.59
CA ASP A 289 -17.27 -19.60 -15.28
C ASP A 289 -15.96 -20.43 -15.30
N PHE A 290 -14.82 -19.75 -15.18
CA PHE A 290 -13.48 -20.33 -15.28
C PHE A 290 -13.17 -21.27 -14.11
N PHE A 291 -13.91 -21.14 -12.99
CA PHE A 291 -13.83 -22.07 -11.87
C PHE A 291 -14.13 -23.51 -12.27
N ASN A 292 -15.11 -23.75 -13.16
CA ASN A 292 -15.43 -25.10 -13.61
C ASN A 292 -14.36 -25.68 -14.54
N GLN A 293 -13.79 -24.86 -15.42
CA GLN A 293 -12.77 -25.29 -16.40
C GLN A 293 -11.38 -25.49 -15.76
N SER A 294 -11.09 -24.76 -14.68
CA SER A 294 -9.77 -24.76 -14.04
C SER A 294 -9.45 -26.00 -13.21
N VAL A 295 -10.46 -26.75 -12.75
CA VAL A 295 -10.25 -27.97 -11.96
C VAL A 295 -9.75 -29.12 -12.84
N GLU A 296 -9.96 -29.04 -14.16
CA GLU A 296 -9.56 -30.07 -15.12
C GLU A 296 -8.05 -30.08 -15.41
N THR A 297 -7.33 -29.01 -15.06
CA THR A 297 -5.87 -28.90 -15.31
C THR A 297 -5.09 -28.64 -14.03
N THR A 298 -3.88 -29.20 -13.93
CA THR A 298 -2.97 -28.97 -12.80
C THR A 298 -2.58 -27.50 -12.66
N ALA A 299 -2.43 -26.79 -13.77
CA ALA A 299 -2.18 -25.35 -13.79
C ALA A 299 -3.37 -24.54 -13.26
N GLY A 300 -4.60 -24.87 -13.66
CA GLY A 300 -5.80 -24.21 -13.14
C GLY A 300 -5.99 -24.43 -11.64
N ALA A 301 -5.76 -25.66 -11.15
CA ALA A 301 -5.79 -25.98 -9.72
C ALA A 301 -4.72 -25.21 -8.93
N LEU A 302 -3.50 -25.10 -9.45
CA LEU A 302 -2.43 -24.30 -8.84
C LEU A 302 -2.81 -22.81 -8.80
N SER A 303 -3.41 -22.28 -9.88
CA SER A 303 -3.84 -20.88 -9.99
C SER A 303 -4.91 -20.56 -8.94
N MET A 304 -5.91 -21.44 -8.77
CA MET A 304 -6.89 -21.33 -7.69
C MET A 304 -6.25 -21.36 -6.31
N ALA A 305 -5.31 -22.29 -6.06
CA ALA A 305 -4.61 -22.39 -4.79
C ALA A 305 -3.83 -21.10 -4.48
N THR A 306 -3.16 -20.51 -5.48
CA THR A 306 -2.46 -19.23 -5.31
C THR A 306 -3.41 -18.07 -5.06
N THR A 307 -4.59 -18.06 -5.68
CA THR A 307 -5.61 -17.03 -5.47
C THR A 307 -6.23 -17.13 -4.07
N ALA A 308 -6.57 -18.34 -3.63
CA ALA A 308 -7.07 -18.62 -2.29
C ALA A 308 -6.03 -18.26 -1.21
N TYR A 309 -4.76 -18.60 -1.46
CA TYR A 309 -3.65 -18.18 -0.60
C TYR A 309 -3.53 -16.66 -0.56
N GLY A 310 -3.62 -15.96 -1.70
CA GLY A 310 -3.60 -14.51 -1.76
C GLY A 310 -4.69 -13.85 -0.89
N LEU A 311 -5.93 -14.33 -1.00
CA LEU A 311 -7.03 -13.86 -0.14
C LEU A 311 -6.74 -14.06 1.35
N ALA A 312 -6.35 -15.27 1.74
CA ALA A 312 -6.09 -15.61 3.13
C ALA A 312 -4.88 -14.84 3.70
N ALA A 313 -3.82 -14.70 2.91
CA ALA A 313 -2.61 -14.00 3.29
C ALA A 313 -2.85 -12.49 3.47
N MET A 314 -3.50 -11.84 2.51
CA MET A 314 -3.73 -10.39 2.57
C MET A 314 -4.72 -10.01 3.66
N THR A 315 -5.81 -10.78 3.83
CA THR A 315 -6.74 -10.58 4.95
C THR A 315 -6.04 -10.77 6.31
N SER A 316 -5.21 -11.81 6.45
CA SER A 316 -4.42 -12.04 7.66
C SER A 316 -3.46 -10.89 7.94
N VAL A 317 -2.79 -10.35 6.91
CA VAL A 317 -1.90 -9.19 7.07
C VAL A 317 -2.68 -7.95 7.49
N VAL A 318 -3.84 -7.68 6.88
CA VAL A 318 -4.70 -6.54 7.27
C VAL A 318 -5.14 -6.70 8.74
N VAL A 319 -5.59 -7.88 9.16
CA VAL A 319 -6.01 -8.15 10.55
C VAL A 319 -4.83 -8.03 11.54
N LEU A 320 -3.67 -8.60 11.22
CA LEU A 320 -2.48 -8.54 12.08
C LEU A 320 -1.87 -7.14 12.13
N ALA A 321 -1.93 -6.40 11.02
CA ALA A 321 -1.47 -5.01 10.93
C ALA A 321 -2.48 -4.02 11.53
N THR A 322 -3.75 -4.37 11.69
CA THR A 322 -4.75 -3.55 12.40
C THR A 322 -4.88 -3.91 13.89
N GLY A 323 -4.54 -5.15 14.26
CA GLY A 323 -4.85 -5.75 15.57
C GLY A 323 -4.21 -5.15 16.84
N ARG A 324 -5.08 -5.02 17.86
CA ARG A 324 -4.93 -4.77 19.32
C ARG A 324 -4.63 -3.37 19.89
N GLY A 325 -4.53 -2.30 19.09
CA GLY A 325 -4.17 -0.96 19.60
C GLY A 325 -5.17 0.19 19.36
N PHE A 326 -6.24 -0.03 18.59
CA PHE A 326 -7.12 1.05 18.10
C PHE A 326 -8.57 1.01 18.63
N GLY A 327 -8.81 0.32 19.74
CA GLY A 327 -10.06 0.51 20.51
C GLY A 327 -9.88 1.64 21.53
N PRO A 328 -10.91 2.46 21.82
CA PRO A 328 -10.87 3.44 22.92
C PRO A 328 -10.59 2.80 24.29
N TYR A 329 -10.69 1.48 24.38
CA TYR A 329 -10.24 0.67 25.51
C TYR A 329 -9.03 -0.15 25.08
N GLY A 330 -7.84 0.44 25.18
CA GLY A 330 -6.58 -0.29 25.04
C GLY A 330 -6.53 -1.42 26.07
N GLY A 331 -6.63 -2.66 25.60
CA GLY A 331 -6.29 -3.87 26.34
C GLY A 331 -6.76 -3.92 27.79
N VAL A 332 -8.04 -4.16 28.03
CA VAL A 332 -8.44 -4.81 29.28
C VAL A 332 -7.87 -6.22 29.24
N ARG A 333 -6.69 -6.40 29.84
CA ARG A 333 -6.17 -7.71 30.22
C ARG A 333 -7.22 -8.37 31.10
N ALA A 334 -7.79 -9.48 30.64
CA ALA A 334 -8.48 -10.45 31.49
C ALA A 334 -7.47 -11.27 32.34
N GLU A 335 -6.44 -10.62 32.88
CA GLU A 335 -5.46 -11.21 33.81
C GLU A 335 -5.58 -10.50 35.16
N GLY A 336 -6.81 -10.44 35.69
CA GLY A 336 -7.15 -9.87 36.99
C GLY A 336 -7.72 -10.89 37.99
N PHE A 337 -7.72 -12.19 37.65
CA PHE A 337 -8.07 -13.27 38.57
C PHE A 337 -6.91 -14.24 38.71
N ARG A 338 -5.79 -13.75 39.26
CA ARG A 338 -4.90 -14.63 40.04
C ARG A 338 -5.30 -14.44 41.49
N THR A 339 -5.97 -15.46 42.02
CA THR A 339 -6.12 -15.68 43.44
C THR A 339 -4.77 -15.49 44.14
N PRO A 340 -4.67 -14.68 45.20
CA PRO A 340 -3.44 -14.59 45.96
C PRO A 340 -3.15 -15.96 46.59
N ALA A 341 -1.98 -16.51 46.25
CA ALA A 341 -1.39 -17.60 47.00
C ALA A 341 -1.15 -17.10 48.44
N VAL A 342 -2.05 -17.45 49.35
CA VAL A 342 -1.85 -17.30 50.79
C VAL A 342 -0.83 -18.34 51.20
N GLY A 343 0.44 -17.95 51.20
CA GLY A 343 1.49 -18.63 51.92
C GLY A 343 1.89 -17.78 53.11
N ARG A 344 1.45 -18.14 54.31
CA ARG A 344 2.12 -17.71 55.55
C ARG A 344 2.26 -18.91 56.47
N ASN A 345 3.41 -19.57 56.35
CA ASN A 345 3.99 -20.31 57.46
C ASN A 345 4.32 -19.31 58.58
N GLY A 346 3.99 -19.70 59.81
CA GLY A 346 4.40 -19.01 61.02
C GLY A 346 3.89 -19.78 62.23
N GLY A 347 4.57 -20.88 62.57
CA GLY A 347 4.51 -21.42 63.92
C GLY A 347 5.49 -20.67 64.80
N VAL A 348 5.00 -20.13 65.92
CA VAL A 348 5.32 -20.51 67.32
C VAL A 348 4.06 -20.25 68.13
#